data_AF-A0A168N8L6-F1
#
_entry.id   AF-A0A168N8L6-F1
#
_cell.length_a   1.000
_cell.length_b   1.000
_cell.length_c   1.000
_cell.angle_alpha   90.00
_cell.angle_beta   90.00
_cell.angle_gamma   90.00
#
_symmetry.space_group_name_H-M   'P 1'
#
loop_
_entity.id
_entity.type
_entity.pdbx_description
1 polymer ?
#
loop_
_entity_poly.entity_id
_entity_poly.type
_entity_poly.pdbx_seq_one_letter_code
_entity_poly.pdbx_strand_id
1 'polypeptide(L)'
;MRFWLLMLGGLLIWAAHFLGLYLLSSAADVARGDAGAWNIFGLTFSALCLASIGALWWKCLIALRAKPEATRSFGLRLAIAGSLLGAIGVVFQTLVLVVDGKM
;
A
#
# COMPACT_ATOMS: atom_id res chain seq x y z
N MET A 1 -0.70 1.91 21.50
CA MET A 1 -0.18 1.31 20.24
C MET A 1 -1.19 1.29 19.09
N ARG A 2 -2.43 0.81 19.27
CA ARG A 2 -3.45 0.72 18.18
C ARG A 2 -3.68 2.04 17.42
N PHE A 3 -3.67 3.18 18.11
CA PHE A 3 -3.84 4.49 17.47
C PHE A 3 -2.65 4.86 16.57
N TRP A 4 -1.41 4.57 16.99
CA TRP A 4 -0.20 4.79 16.20
C TRP A 4 -0.18 3.92 14.93
N LEU A 5 -0.61 2.66 15.04
CA LEU A 5 -0.75 1.77 13.89
C LEU A 5 -1.77 2.29 12.88
N LEU A 6 -2.88 2.87 13.35
CA LEU A 6 -3.85 3.52 12.48
C LEU A 6 -3.25 4.76 11.81
N MET A 7 -2.59 5.61 12.59
CA MET A 7 -2.01 6.87 12.14
C MET A 7 -0.95 6.68 11.06
N LEU A 8 -0.14 5.63 11.17
CA LEU A 8 0.90 5.27 10.19
C LEU A 8 0.44 4.18 9.22
N GLY A 9 -0.83 3.78 9.26
CA GLY A 9 -1.30 2.57 8.56
C GLY A 9 -1.05 2.60 7.06
N GLY A 10 -1.28 3.75 6.40
CA GLY A 10 -1.02 3.90 4.97
C GLY A 10 0.46 3.72 4.61
N LEU A 11 1.36 4.25 5.43
CA LEU A 11 2.81 4.10 5.25
C LEU A 11 3.29 2.68 5.59
N LEU A 12 2.68 2.03 6.57
CA LEU A 12 2.98 0.64 6.92
C LEU A 12 2.56 -0.31 5.78
N ILE A 13 1.39 -0.09 5.18
CA ILE A 13 0.96 -0.88 4.02
C ILE A 13 1.90 -0.66 2.83
N TRP A 14 2.33 0.59 2.59
CA TRP A 14 3.34 0.88 1.56
C TRP A 14 4.68 0.19 1.84
N ALA A 15 5.17 0.21 3.08
CA ALA A 15 6.42 -0.46 3.45
C ALA A 15 6.32 -1.98 3.25
N ALA A 16 5.18 -2.58 3.63
CA ALA A 16 4.91 -3.99 3.39
C ALA A 16 4.82 -4.32 1.90
N HIS A 17 4.22 -3.43 1.10
CA HIS A 17 4.18 -3.55 -0.36
C HIS A 17 5.59 -3.54 -0.97
N PHE A 18 6.41 -2.56 -0.58
CA PHE A 18 7.80 -2.46 -1.06
C PHE A 18 8.61 -3.71 -0.73
N LEU A 19 8.56 -4.16 0.52
CA LEU A 19 9.24 -5.38 0.95
C LEU A 19 8.70 -6.62 0.21
N GLY A 20 7.38 -6.71 0.03
CA GLY A 20 6.75 -7.82 -0.67
C GLY A 20 7.17 -7.91 -2.14
N LEU A 21 7.16 -6.79 -2.87
CA LEU A 21 7.66 -6.75 -4.25
C LEU A 21 9.15 -7.12 -4.33
N TYR A 22 9.96 -6.60 -3.41
CA TYR A 22 11.39 -6.96 -3.35
C TYR A 22 11.61 -8.47 -3.17
N LEU A 23 10.86 -9.10 -2.25
CA LEU A 23 10.93 -10.55 -2.02
C LEU A 23 10.42 -11.34 -3.22
N LEU A 24 9.38 -10.88 -3.89
CA LEU A 24 8.85 -11.52 -5.08
C LEU A 24 9.83 -11.47 -6.25
N SER A 25 10.44 -10.31 -6.51
CA SER A 25 11.49 -10.18 -7.52
C SER A 25 12.68 -11.08 -7.19
N SER A 26 13.12 -11.11 -5.93
CA SER A 26 14.21 -11.98 -5.48
C SER A 26 13.89 -13.47 -5.68
N ALA A 27 12.65 -13.88 -5.40
CA ALA A 27 12.21 -15.26 -5.60
C ALA A 27 12.10 -15.62 -7.08
N ALA A 28 11.60 -14.71 -7.92
CA ALA A 28 11.50 -14.89 -9.36
C ALA A 28 12.89 -15.10 -9.99
N ASP A 29 13.86 -14.27 -9.60
CA ASP A 29 15.25 -14.36 -10.08
C ASP A 29 15.89 -15.72 -9.73
N VAL A 30 15.64 -16.24 -8.53
CA VAL A 30 16.18 -17.53 -8.08
C VAL A 30 15.44 -18.71 -8.73
N ALA A 31 14.12 -18.61 -8.87
CA ALA A 31 13.30 -19.70 -9.38
C ALA A 31 13.49 -19.97 -10.88
N ARG A 32 14.03 -19.00 -11.64
CA ARG A 32 14.13 -19.04 -13.12
C ARG A 32 12.79 -19.46 -13.78
N GLY A 33 11.69 -19.08 -13.14
CA GLY A 33 10.35 -19.48 -13.53
C GLY A 33 9.74 -18.57 -14.59
N ASP A 34 8.53 -18.88 -15.01
CA ASP A 34 7.75 -18.07 -15.96
C ASP A 34 7.56 -16.64 -15.44
N ALA A 35 8.18 -15.67 -16.13
CA ALA A 35 8.11 -14.25 -15.81
C ALA A 35 6.67 -13.72 -15.81
N GLY A 36 5.78 -14.29 -16.64
CA GLY A 36 4.37 -13.90 -16.70
C GLY A 36 3.62 -14.21 -15.41
N ALA A 37 3.82 -15.41 -14.84
CA ALA A 37 3.19 -15.82 -13.60
C ALA A 37 3.64 -14.95 -12.40
N TRP A 38 4.93 -14.63 -12.32
CA TRP A 38 5.48 -13.75 -11.29
C TRP A 38 4.95 -12.32 -11.38
N ASN A 39 4.80 -11.79 -12.60
CA ASN A 39 4.20 -10.47 -12.83
C ASN A 39 2.74 -10.42 -12.40
N ILE A 40 1.93 -11.44 -12.72
CA ILE A 40 0.53 -11.51 -12.29
C ILE A 40 0.44 -11.53 -10.75
N PHE A 41 1.33 -12.29 -10.09
CA PHE A 41 1.35 -12.35 -8.64
C PHE A 41 1.72 -11.00 -8.02
N GLY A 42 2.74 -10.32 -8.55
CA GLY A 42 3.12 -8.96 -8.15
C GLY A 42 1.97 -7.97 -8.31
N LEU A 43 1.31 -7.94 -9.47
CA LEU A 43 0.16 -7.08 -9.74
C LEU A 43 -1.01 -7.35 -8.78
N THR A 44 -1.30 -8.63 -8.51
CA THR A 44 -2.37 -9.02 -7.58
C THR A 44 -2.06 -8.54 -6.16
N PHE A 45 -0.82 -8.74 -5.71
CA PHE A 45 -0.37 -8.24 -4.41
C PHE A 45 -0.45 -6.72 -4.31
N SER A 46 0.01 -5.99 -5.34
CA SER A 46 -0.09 -4.54 -5.42
C SER A 46 -1.53 -4.04 -5.36
N ALA A 47 -2.46 -4.71 -6.07
CA ALA A 47 -3.88 -4.37 -6.04
C ALA A 47 -4.48 -4.56 -4.64
N LEU A 48 -4.11 -5.62 -3.92
CA LEU A 48 -4.55 -5.86 -2.54
C LEU A 48 -4.02 -4.79 -1.57
N CYS A 49 -2.77 -4.36 -1.74
CA CYS A 49 -2.20 -3.27 -0.96
C CYS A 49 -2.94 -1.95 -1.22
N LEU A 50 -3.20 -1.62 -2.49
CA LEU A 50 -3.91 -0.40 -2.87
C LEU A 50 -5.36 -0.40 -2.34
N ALA A 51 -6.06 -1.53 -2.44
CA ALA A 51 -7.39 -1.71 -1.87
C ALA A 51 -7.39 -1.53 -0.34
N SER A 52 -6.39 -2.07 0.34
CA SER A 52 -6.22 -1.92 1.80
C SER A 52 -6.00 -0.46 2.21
N ILE A 53 -5.17 0.27 1.45
CA ILE A 53 -4.96 1.72 1.65
C ILE A 53 -6.26 2.49 1.42
N GLY A 54 -6.99 2.19 0.34
CA GLY A 54 -8.28 2.81 0.04
C GLY A 54 -9.32 2.57 1.14
N ALA A 55 -9.41 1.35 1.66
CA ALA A 55 -10.28 1.00 2.78
C ALA A 55 -9.91 1.76 4.06
N LEU A 56 -8.61 1.89 4.38
CA LEU A 56 -8.13 2.66 5.53
C LEU A 56 -8.46 4.15 5.38
N TRP A 57 -8.18 4.73 4.22
CA TRP A 57 -8.45 6.12 3.89
C TRP A 57 -9.96 6.43 4.04
N TRP A 58 -10.81 5.59 3.46
CA TRP A 58 -12.26 5.72 3.54
C TRP A 58 -12.77 5.66 5.00
N LYS A 59 -12.30 4.69 5.78
CA LYS A 59 -12.65 4.57 7.21
C LYS A 59 -12.26 5.81 7.99
N CYS A 60 -11.07 6.38 7.74
CA CYS A 60 -10.61 7.58 8.42
C CYS A 60 -11.44 8.81 8.05
N LEU A 61 -11.86 8.94 6.79
CA LEU A 61 -12.76 10.01 6.36
C LEU A 61 -14.12 9.93 7.05
N ILE A 62 -14.72 8.75 7.12
CA ILE A 62 -15.98 8.54 7.84
C ILE A 62 -15.81 8.91 9.31
N ALA A 63 -14.73 8.44 9.96
CA ALA A 63 -14.46 8.73 11.35
C ALA A 63 -14.26 10.24 11.61
N LEU A 64 -13.66 10.97 10.68
CA LEU A 64 -13.45 12.41 10.80
C LEU A 64 -14.77 13.20 10.73
N ARG A 65 -15.76 12.70 9.97
CA ARG A 65 -17.11 13.31 9.90
C ARG A 65 -17.86 13.28 11.23
N ALA A 66 -17.52 12.36 12.12
CA ALA A 66 -18.08 12.29 13.47
C ALA A 66 -17.55 13.41 14.41
N LYS A 67 -16.74 14.35 13.90
CA LYS A 67 -16.15 15.48 14.64
C LYS A 67 -15.48 15.05 15.96
N PRO A 68 -14.52 14.11 15.90
CA PRO A 68 -13.84 13.65 17.10
C PRO A 68 -12.98 14.75 17.72
N GLU A 69 -12.62 14.57 18.99
CA GLU A 69 -11.71 15.44 19.74
C GLU A 69 -10.41 15.78 18.97
N ALA A 70 -9.78 16.90 19.31
CA ALA A 70 -8.69 17.49 18.52
C ALA A 70 -7.52 16.52 18.24
N THR A 71 -7.04 15.80 19.26
CA THR A 71 -5.93 14.83 19.12
C THR A 71 -6.27 13.71 18.17
N ARG A 72 -7.50 13.18 18.26
CA ARG A 72 -7.96 12.12 17.38
C ARG A 72 -8.19 12.62 15.96
N SER A 73 -8.73 13.83 15.79
CA SER A 73 -8.86 14.51 14.50
C SER A 73 -7.50 14.69 13.82
N PHE A 74 -6.45 15.08 14.57
CA PHE A 74 -5.10 15.17 14.05
C PHE A 74 -4.59 13.82 13.53
N GLY A 75 -4.68 12.76 14.35
CA GLY A 75 -4.22 11.43 13.94
C GLY A 75 -4.98 10.86 12.73
N LEU A 76 -6.29 11.13 12.61
CA LEU A 76 -7.06 10.74 11.43
C LEU A 76 -6.61 11.48 10.16
N ARG A 77 -6.30 12.77 10.25
CA ARG A 77 -5.76 13.55 9.13
C ARG A 77 -4.38 13.06 8.72
N LEU A 78 -3.53 12.70 9.69
CA LEU A 78 -2.22 12.14 9.41
C LEU A 78 -2.34 10.74 8.77
N ALA A 79 -3.28 9.90 9.23
CA ALA A 79 -3.59 8.62 8.59
C ALA A 79 -4.04 8.80 7.13
N ILE A 80 -4.91 9.78 6.87
CA ILE A 80 -5.37 10.12 5.52
C ILE A 80 -4.20 10.55 4.64
N ALA A 81 -3.35 11.47 5.10
CA ALA A 81 -2.18 11.93 4.37
C ALA A 81 -1.19 10.79 4.10
N GLY A 82 -0.90 9.95 5.11
CA GLY A 82 -0.05 8.78 4.97
C GLY A 82 -0.61 7.74 4.00
N SER A 83 -1.94 7.55 3.97
CA SER A 83 -2.60 6.71 2.97
C SER A 83 -2.46 7.25 1.55
N LEU A 84 -2.60 8.57 1.34
CA LEU A 84 -2.39 9.16 0.02
C LEU A 84 -0.95 8.99 -0.46
N LEU A 85 0.03 9.28 0.40
CA LEU A 85 1.44 9.06 0.09
C LEU A 85 1.74 7.58 -0.18
N GLY A 86 1.22 6.68 0.65
CA GLY A 86 1.37 5.25 0.46
C GLY A 86 0.77 4.76 -0.86
N ALA A 87 -0.42 5.25 -1.23
CA ALA A 87 -1.06 4.91 -2.50
C ALA A 87 -0.22 5.36 -3.70
N ILE A 88 0.31 6.59 -3.67
CA ILE A 88 1.20 7.10 -4.72
C ILE A 88 2.44 6.20 -4.83
N GLY A 89 3.05 5.84 -3.69
CA GLY A 89 4.21 4.96 -3.66
C GLY A 89 3.91 3.56 -4.24
N VAL A 90 2.77 2.97 -3.87
CA VAL A 90 2.32 1.68 -4.42
C VAL A 90 2.11 1.77 -5.91
N VAL A 91 1.38 2.78 -6.41
CA VAL A 91 1.12 2.95 -7.85
C VAL A 91 2.44 3.09 -8.62
N PHE A 92 3.35 3.95 -8.17
CA PHE A 92 4.62 4.18 -8.84
C PHE A 92 5.49 2.91 -8.89
N GLN A 93 5.57 2.16 -7.78
CA GLN A 93 6.31 0.89 -7.73
C GLN A 93 5.66 -0.21 -8.58
N THR A 94 4.32 -0.23 -8.65
CA THR A 94 3.58 -1.21 -9.46
C THR A 94 3.73 -0.94 -10.95
N LEU A 95 3.88 0.32 -11.37
CA LEU A 95 4.08 0.68 -12.78
C LEU A 95 5.29 -0.01 -13.39
N VAL A 96 6.34 -0.29 -12.61
CA VAL A 96 7.52 -1.04 -13.06
C VAL A 96 7.12 -2.39 -13.64
N LEU A 97 6.25 -3.13 -12.96
CA LEU A 97 5.76 -4.44 -13.42
C LEU A 97 4.94 -4.35 -14.72
N VAL A 98 4.26 -3.24 -14.96
CA VAL A 98 3.43 -3.02 -16.15
C VAL A 98 4.26 -2.58 -17.35
N VAL A 99 5.31 -1.79 -17.12
CA VAL A 99 6.20 -1.28 -18.17
C VAL A 99 7.21 -2.34 -18.58
N ASP A 100 7.86 -3.01 -17.62
CA ASP A 100 8.87 -4.03 -17.90
C ASP A 100 8.26 -5.35 -18.37
N GLY A 101 7.00 -5.66 -18.03
CA GLY A 101 6.28 -6.83 -18.54
C GLY A 101 5.87 -6.76 -20.01
N LYS A 102 6.22 -5.69 -20.74
CA LYS A 102 5.93 -5.50 -22.18
C LYS A 102 7.16 -5.61 -23.10
N MET A 103 8.34 -5.92 -22.57
CA MET A 103 9.55 -6.26 -23.34
C MET A 103 9.83 -7.76 -23.28
#